data_AF-A0A662P9W1-F1
#
_entry.id   AF-A0A662P9W1-F1
#
_cell.length_a   1.000
_cell.length_b   1.000
_cell.length_c   1.000
_cell.angle_alpha   90.00
_cell.angle_beta   90.00
_cell.angle_gamma   90.00
#
_symmetry.space_group_name_H-M   'P 1'
#
loop_
_entity.id
_entity.type
_entity.pdbx_description
1 polymer ?
#
loop_
_entity_poly.entity_id
_entity_poly.type
_entity_poly.pdbx_seq_one_letter_code
_entity_poly.pdbx_strand_id
1 'polypeptide(L)'
;YITNNKRKLKYLAQGSTIKGILKKELGRLKIPLPPLPEQKKIAEILSTVDKKLELERERKKKLERIKRGLMNDLLTGKRRVKVDAIH
;
A
#
# COMPACT_ATOMS: atom_id res chain seq x y z
N TYR A 1 -4.19 18.51 0.68
CA TYR A 1 -4.94 18.73 1.93
C TYR A 1 -4.39 17.96 3.14
N ILE A 2 -4.16 16.65 3.05
CA ILE A 2 -3.69 15.85 4.21
C ILE A 2 -2.15 15.88 4.41
N THR A 3 -1.38 16.17 3.36
CA THR A 3 0.08 16.09 3.33
C THR A 3 0.80 17.03 4.31
N ASN A 4 0.22 18.20 4.59
CA ASN A 4 0.85 19.18 5.49
C ASN A 4 0.83 18.73 6.96
N ASN A 5 -0.22 18.01 7.37
CA ASN A 5 -0.36 17.51 8.74
C ASN A 5 0.53 16.29 9.00
N LYS A 6 0.84 15.49 7.97
CA LYS A 6 1.78 14.36 8.08
C LYS A 6 3.19 14.81 8.48
N ARG A 7 3.67 15.95 7.95
CA ARG A 7 4.97 16.54 8.34
C ARG A 7 4.96 17.05 9.79
N LYS A 8 3.87 17.72 10.20
CA LYS A 8 3.68 18.19 11.58
C LYS A 8 3.65 17.04 12.58
N LEU A 9 2.90 15.98 12.29
CA LEU A 9 2.85 14.78 13.14
C LEU A 9 4.22 14.11 13.27
N LYS A 10 5.01 14.07 12.19
CA LYS A 10 6.37 13.51 12.22
C LYS A 10 7.33 14.35 13.08
N TYR A 11 7.11 15.66 13.18
CA TYR A 11 7.90 16.57 14.02
C TYR A 11 7.47 16.51 15.50
N LEU A 12 6.16 16.37 15.76
CA LEU A 12 5.61 16.23 17.11
C LEU A 12 5.90 14.87 17.75
N ALA A 13 6.22 13.86 16.93
CA ALA A 13 6.66 12.56 17.38
C ALA A 13 8.09 12.64 17.94
N GLN A 14 8.22 12.77 19.26
CA GLN A 14 9.50 12.83 19.98
C GLN A 14 9.90 11.43 20.51
N GLY A 15 11.21 11.15 20.52
CA GLY A 15 11.82 9.90 20.98
C GLY A 15 12.74 9.25 19.92
N SER A 16 13.93 8.79 20.34
CA SER A 16 14.94 8.15 19.46
C SER A 16 14.57 6.70 19.13
N THR A 17 14.03 5.95 20.09
CA THR A 17 13.73 4.50 19.96
C THR A 17 12.24 4.20 19.80
N ILE A 18 11.36 4.92 20.52
CA ILE A 18 9.89 4.85 20.33
C ILE A 18 9.38 6.26 20.11
N LYS A 19 8.78 6.49 18.94
CA LYS A 19 8.20 7.78 18.56
C LYS A 19 6.82 7.92 19.19
N GLY A 20 6.73 8.67 20.28
CA GLY A 20 5.47 8.99 20.95
C GLY A 20 4.97 10.39 20.56
N ILE A 21 3.66 10.54 20.41
CA ILE A 21 3.02 11.87 20.30
C ILE A 21 2.22 12.09 21.58
N LEU A 22 2.49 13.18 22.28
CA LEU A 22 1.76 13.55 23.48
C LEU A 22 0.30 13.89 23.12
N LYS A 23 -0.67 13.38 23.88
CA LYS A 23 -2.11 13.62 23.67
C LYS A 23 -2.46 15.11 23.56
N LYS A 24 -1.79 15.96 24.36
CA LYS A 24 -1.94 17.43 24.33
C LYS A 24 -1.54 18.04 22.98
N GLU A 25 -0.50 17.49 22.34
CA GLU A 25 0.00 17.97 21.05
C GLU A 25 -0.91 17.52 19.92
N LEU A 26 -1.46 16.30 20.02
CA LEU A 26 -2.46 15.81 19.06
C LEU A 26 -3.74 16.65 19.08
N GLY A 27 -4.23 17.01 20.28
CA GLY A 27 -5.44 17.83 20.43
C GLY A 27 -5.29 19.27 19.94
N ARG A 28 -4.06 19.79 19.83
CA ARG A 28 -3.76 21.14 19.32
C ARG A 28 -3.58 21.19 17.80
N LEU A 29 -3.61 20.03 17.13
CA LEU A 29 -3.38 19.95 15.69
C LEU A 29 -4.56 20.54 14.92
N LYS A 30 -4.36 21.70 14.30
CA LYS A 30 -5.34 22.28 13.38
C LYS A 30 -5.34 21.51 12.06
N ILE A 31 -6.42 20.81 11.77
CA ILE A 31 -6.66 20.14 10.49
C ILE A 31 -7.76 20.87 9.70
N PRO A 32 -7.70 20.90 8.36
CA PRO A 32 -8.81 21.40 7.56
C PRO A 32 -10.04 20.51 7.76
N LEU A 33 -11.19 21.12 8.01
CA LEU A 33 -12.47 20.43 8.18
C LEU A 33 -13.49 21.00 7.18
N PRO A 34 -13.56 20.47 5.95
CA PRO A 34 -14.54 20.91 4.97
C PRO A 34 -15.97 20.43 5.36
N PRO A 35 -17.03 20.90 4.69
CA PRO A 35 -18.39 20.42 4.93
C PRO A 35 -18.55 18.91 4.71
N LEU A 36 -19.50 18.27 5.42
CA LEU A 36 -19.72 16.82 5.35
C LEU A 36 -19.88 16.25 3.93
N PRO A 37 -20.61 16.88 2.99
CA PRO A 37 -20.72 16.37 1.63
C PRO A 37 -19.36 16.30 0.91
N GLU A 38 -18.51 17.29 1.11
CA GLU A 38 -17.16 17.34 0.53
C GLU A 38 -16.26 16.28 1.19
N GLN A 39 -16.33 16.13 2.52
CA GLN A 39 -15.60 15.08 3.24
C GLN A 39 -15.91 13.68 2.69
N LYS A 40 -17.20 13.38 2.47
CA LYS A 40 -17.64 12.08 1.92
C LYS A 40 -17.07 11.85 0.52
N LYS A 41 -17.16 12.85 -0.35
CA LYS A 41 -16.63 12.76 -1.73
C LYS A 41 -15.12 12.55 -1.74
N ILE A 42 -14.37 13.29 -0.91
CA ILE A 42 -12.92 13.10 -0.76
C ILE A 42 -12.62 11.67 -0.28
N ALA A 43 -13.33 11.20 0.75
CA ALA A 43 -13.13 9.86 1.32
C ALA A 43 -13.45 8.74 0.30
N GLU A 44 -14.51 8.89 -0.49
CA GLU A 44 -14.90 7.93 -1.51
C GLU A 44 -13.84 7.79 -2.61
N ILE A 45 -13.33 8.93 -3.11
CA ILE A 45 -12.27 8.95 -4.12
C ILE A 45 -11.01 8.25 -3.59
N LEU A 46 -10.57 8.61 -2.38
CA LEU A 46 -9.38 8.00 -1.77
C LEU A 46 -9.57 6.49 -1.52
N SER A 47 -10.74 6.10 -1.00
CA SER A 47 -11.06 4.68 -0.77
C SER A 47 -11.05 3.87 -2.05
N THR A 48 -11.52 4.45 -3.16
CA THR A 48 -11.52 3.79 -4.47
C THR A 48 -10.09 3.54 -4.96
N VAL A 49 -9.21 4.52 -4.79
CA VAL A 49 -7.79 4.39 -5.14
C VAL A 49 -7.12 3.32 -4.27
N ASP A 50 -7.37 3.32 -2.95
CA ASP A 50 -6.80 2.34 -2.03
C ASP A 50 -7.26 0.91 -2.36
N LYS A 51 -8.55 0.72 -2.69
CA LYS A 51 -9.07 -0.58 -3.13
C LYS A 51 -8.37 -1.08 -4.40
N LYS A 52 -8.19 -0.20 -5.39
CA LYS A 52 -7.49 -0.55 -6.63
C LYS A 52 -6.03 -0.93 -6.35
N LEU A 53 -5.35 -0.18 -5.49
CA LEU A 53 -3.97 -0.48 -5.12
C LEU A 53 -3.84 -1.85 -4.45
N GLU A 54 -4.77 -2.20 -3.57
CA GLU A 54 -4.74 -3.49 -2.88
C GLU A 54 -5.00 -4.65 -3.84
N LEU A 55 -5.96 -4.50 -4.76
CA LEU A 55 -6.21 -5.49 -5.81
C LEU A 55 -4.96 -5.75 -6.67
N GLU A 56 -4.24 -4.69 -7.08
CA GLU A 56 -3.01 -4.85 -7.86
C GLU A 56 -1.89 -5.53 -7.06
N ARG A 57 -1.78 -5.26 -5.75
CA ARG A 57 -0.84 -5.96 -4.87
C ARG A 57 -1.16 -7.44 -4.76
N GLU A 58 -2.43 -7.80 -4.61
CA GLU A 58 -2.87 -9.20 -4.60
C GLU A 58 -2.56 -9.89 -5.93
N ARG A 59 -2.86 -9.23 -7.05
CA ARG A 59 -2.55 -9.74 -8.39
C ARG A 59 -1.06 -9.98 -8.56
N LYS A 60 -0.21 -9.05 -8.13
CA LYS A 60 1.25 -9.20 -8.15
C LYS A 60 1.69 -10.40 -7.32
N LYS A 61 1.21 -10.53 -6.06
CA LYS A 61 1.54 -11.68 -5.19
C LYS A 61 1.13 -13.01 -5.84
N LYS A 62 -0.05 -13.06 -6.47
CA LYS A 62 -0.53 -14.24 -7.21
C LYS A 62 0.39 -14.59 -8.37
N LEU A 63 0.79 -13.61 -9.19
CA LEU A 63 1.72 -13.82 -10.30
C LEU A 63 3.09 -14.30 -9.83
N GLU A 64 3.62 -13.73 -8.75
CA GLU A 64 4.89 -14.18 -8.16
C GLU A 64 4.80 -15.63 -7.66
N ARG A 65 3.67 -16.02 -7.05
CA ARG A 65 3.44 -17.42 -6.65
C ARG A 65 3.39 -18.35 -7.85
N ILE A 66 2.68 -17.98 -8.91
CA ILE A 66 2.60 -18.77 -10.14
C ILE A 66 3.99 -18.90 -10.79
N LYS A 67 4.73 -17.79 -10.91
CA LYS A 67 6.09 -17.78 -11.47
C LYS A 67 6.99 -18.76 -10.70
N ARG A 68 6.94 -18.72 -9.37
CA ARG A 68 7.75 -19.60 -8.51
C ARG A 68 7.36 -21.07 -8.65
N GLY A 69 6.06 -21.36 -8.69
CA GLY A 69 5.54 -22.71 -8.90
C GLY A 69 5.96 -23.28 -10.27
N LEU A 70 5.77 -22.49 -11.33
CA LEU A 70 6.18 -22.87 -12.68
C LEU A 70 7.69 -23.11 -12.75
N MET A 71 8.50 -22.22 -12.16
CA MET A 71 9.95 -22.40 -12.13
C MET A 71 10.35 -23.68 -11.40
N ASN A 72 9.69 -24.02 -10.29
CA ASN A 72 9.90 -25.29 -9.60
C ASN A 72 9.53 -26.49 -10.48
N ASP A 73 8.38 -26.46 -11.15
CA ASP A 73 7.94 -27.57 -12.02
C ASP A 73 8.85 -27.77 -13.22
N LEU A 74 9.42 -26.69 -13.75
CA LEU A 74 10.39 -26.71 -14.86
C LEU A 74 11.75 -27.26 -14.41
N LEU A 75 12.30 -26.73 -13.30
CA LEU A 75 13.62 -27.13 -12.80
C LEU A 75 13.64 -28.56 -12.22
N THR A 76 12.51 -29.01 -11.67
CA THR A 76 12.38 -30.40 -11.17
C THR A 76 11.95 -31.40 -12.25
N GLY A 77 11.75 -30.94 -13.50
CA GLY A 77 11.38 -31.79 -14.62
C GLY A 77 9.97 -32.37 -14.57
N LYS A 78 9.13 -31.93 -13.60
CA LYS A 78 7.71 -32.34 -13.47
C LYS A 78 6.88 -31.89 -14.68
N ARG A 79 7.26 -30.78 -15.32
CA ARG A 79 6.64 -30.30 -16.55
C ARG A 79 7.72 -30.07 -17.60
N ARG A 80 7.75 -30.92 -18.64
CA ARG A 80 8.69 -30.77 -19.75
C ARG A 80 8.20 -29.71 -20.73
N VAL A 81 9.07 -28.77 -21.07
CA VAL A 81 8.83 -27.82 -22.17
C VAL A 81 9.34 -28.48 -23.43
N LYS A 82 8.47 -28.64 -24.43
CA LYS A 82 8.94 -28.93 -25.79
C LYS A 82 9.59 -27.65 -26.29
N VAL A 83 10.92 -27.66 -26.37
CA VAL A 83 11.63 -26.63 -27.10
C VAL A 83 11.48 -27.06 -28.55
N ASP A 84 10.68 -26.34 -29.33
CA ASP A 84 10.66 -26.55 -30.77
C ASP A 84 12.10 -26.28 -31.24
N ALA A 85 12.80 -27.35 -31.60
CA ALA A 85 14.10 -27.28 -32.19
C ALA A 85 13.93 -26.55 -33.52
N ILE A 86 14.31 -25.28 -33.54
CA ILE A 86 14.45 -24.47 -34.75
C ILE A 86 15.38 -25.28 -35.67
N HIS A 87 14.79 -25.87 -36.72
CA HIS A 87 15.51 -26.34 -37.90
C HIS A 87 15.77 -25.14 -38.81
#